data_AF-A0A968BVS1-F1
#
_entry.id   AF-A0A968BVS1-F1
#
_cell.length_a   1.000
_cell.length_b   1.000
_cell.length_c   1.000
_cell.angle_alpha   90.00
_cell.angle_beta   90.00
_cell.angle_gamma   90.00
#
_symmetry.space_group_name_H-M   'P 1'
#
loop_
_entity.id
_entity.type
_entity.pdbx_description
1 polymer ?
#
loop_
_entity_poly.entity_id
_entity_poly.type
_entity_poly.pdbx_seq_one_letter_code
_entity_poly.pdbx_strand_id
1 'polypeptide(L)'
;MEAIRGPESFSQNEECGLLVDGFDSPPVVLMTYNPRYYQDFIERAGFGKAQDLYAWDLLTTIFDLDPERLPRKFLRVAEQARKREGLVIRTIDMKRFDE
;
A
#
# COMPACT_ATOMS: atom_id res chain seq x y z
N MET A 1 31.34 -1.36 -2.59
CA MET A 1 30.02 -1.29 -1.92
C MET A 1 29.69 0.20 -1.81
N GLU A 2 28.62 0.66 -2.47
CA GLU A 2 28.34 2.11 -2.58
C GLU A 2 27.41 2.64 -1.48
N ALA A 3 26.53 1.80 -0.93
CA ALA A 3 25.63 2.17 0.17
C ALA A 3 25.14 0.93 0.94
N ILE A 4 24.75 1.16 2.20
CA ILE A 4 23.96 0.22 3.01
C ILE A 4 22.49 0.65 2.89
N ARG A 5 21.58 -0.33 2.75
CA ARG A 5 20.13 -0.07 2.65
C ARG A 5 19.41 -0.67 3.85
N GLY A 6 18.36 0.02 4.27
CA GLY A 6 17.54 -0.31 5.42
C GLY A 6 16.87 0.95 5.97
N PRO A 7 16.01 0.80 7.00
CA PRO A 7 15.55 -0.46 7.60
C PRO A 7 14.72 -1.29 6.60
N GLU A 8 14.77 -2.60 6.72
CA GLU A 8 14.10 -3.52 5.78
C GLU A 8 13.63 -4.78 6.53
N SER A 9 12.48 -5.32 6.16
CA SER A 9 12.03 -6.66 6.56
C SER A 9 12.88 -7.75 5.85
N PHE A 10 12.60 -9.03 6.08
CA PHE A 10 13.38 -10.13 5.47
C PHE A 10 13.15 -10.29 3.96
N SER A 11 12.19 -9.54 3.40
CA SER A 11 11.76 -9.59 2.01
C SER A 11 11.47 -8.19 1.48
N GLN A 12 11.91 -7.91 0.26
CA GLN A 12 11.58 -6.66 -0.46
C GLN A 12 10.10 -6.53 -0.83
N ASN A 13 9.33 -7.62 -0.71
CA ASN A 13 7.88 -7.59 -0.90
C ASN A 13 7.13 -7.22 0.39
N GLU A 14 7.84 -7.07 1.50
CA GLU A 14 7.32 -6.62 2.79
C GLU A 14 7.71 -5.14 3.01
N GLU A 15 7.59 -4.67 4.25
CA GLU A 15 7.88 -3.29 4.59
C GLU A 15 9.37 -2.96 4.38
N CYS A 16 9.62 -1.89 3.64
CA CYS A 16 10.97 -1.42 3.33
C CYS A 16 11.06 0.10 3.58
N GLY A 17 12.20 0.52 4.11
CA GLY A 17 12.52 1.91 4.34
C GLY A 17 11.84 2.51 5.57
N LEU A 18 11.93 3.83 5.67
CA LEU A 18 11.44 4.64 6.77
C LEU A 18 10.48 5.70 6.21
N LEU A 19 9.36 5.93 6.87
CA LEU A 19 8.52 7.09 6.58
C LEU A 19 9.30 8.36 6.93
N VAL A 20 9.57 9.17 5.90
CA VAL A 20 10.26 10.47 6.00
C VAL A 20 9.37 11.64 5.58
N ASP A 21 8.25 11.36 4.91
CA ASP A 21 7.25 12.34 4.48
C ASP A 21 5.84 11.71 4.49
N GLY A 22 4.78 12.52 4.58
CA GLY A 22 3.38 12.05 4.56
C GLY A 22 2.81 11.60 5.91
N PHE A 23 3.37 12.06 7.03
CA PHE A 23 2.92 11.72 8.39
C PHE A 23 1.50 12.18 8.74
N ASP A 24 0.93 13.08 7.95
CA ASP A 24 -0.43 13.60 8.04
C ASP A 24 -1.44 12.75 7.24
N SER A 25 -0.98 11.75 6.50
CA SER A 25 -1.81 10.81 5.76
C SER A 25 -2.14 9.55 6.57
N PRO A 26 -3.30 8.90 6.34
CA PRO A 26 -3.65 7.65 7.00
C PRO A 26 -2.66 6.52 6.63
N PRO A 27 -2.46 5.52 7.50
CA PRO A 27 -1.67 4.32 7.19
C PRO A 27 -2.15 3.59 5.93
N VAL A 28 -1.22 3.26 5.03
CA VAL A 28 -1.49 2.47 3.83
C VAL A 28 -0.81 1.11 3.89
N VAL A 29 -1.41 0.13 3.20
CA VAL A 29 -0.97 -1.27 3.20
C VAL A 29 0.47 -1.42 2.72
N LEU A 30 1.25 -2.25 3.40
CA LEU A 30 2.66 -2.58 3.13
C LEU A 30 3.65 -1.39 3.23
N MET A 31 3.24 -0.24 3.78
CA MET A 31 4.13 0.90 4.01
C MET A 31 4.45 1.06 5.50
N THR A 32 5.66 1.57 5.80
CA THR A 32 6.06 1.87 7.18
C THR A 32 5.43 3.18 7.67
N TYR A 33 4.96 3.19 8.93
CA TYR A 33 4.44 4.38 9.62
C TYR A 33 5.13 4.54 10.98
N ASN A 34 6.46 4.58 10.95
CA ASN A 34 7.27 4.80 12.14
C ASN A 34 7.08 6.22 12.71
N PRO A 35 7.35 6.43 14.01
CA PRO A 35 7.43 7.77 14.56
C PRO A 35 8.46 8.65 13.83
N ARG A 36 8.16 9.94 13.67
CA ARG A 36 9.01 10.91 12.95
C ARG A 36 10.45 10.96 13.46
N TYR A 37 10.64 10.84 14.78
CA TYR A 37 11.97 10.92 15.41
C TYR A 37 12.90 9.75 15.08
N TYR A 38 12.43 8.67 14.43
CA TYR A 38 13.30 7.56 14.02
C TYR A 38 14.33 8.00 12.98
N GLN A 39 13.97 8.97 12.13
CA GLN A 39 14.90 9.55 11.15
C GLN A 39 16.14 10.10 11.85
N ASP A 40 15.95 10.81 12.96
CA ASP A 40 17.04 11.40 13.74
C ASP A 40 18.03 10.34 14.26
N PHE A 41 17.56 9.14 14.63
CA PHE A 41 18.46 8.07 15.10
C PHE A 41 19.37 7.56 13.98
N ILE A 42 18.81 7.42 12.76
CA ILE A 42 19.57 6.96 11.59
C ILE A 42 20.60 8.01 11.19
N GLU A 43 20.21 9.28 11.12
CA GLU A 43 21.09 10.39 10.75
C GLU A 43 22.21 10.61 11.79
N ARG A 44 21.89 10.53 13.09
CA ARG A 44 22.90 10.64 14.17
C ARG A 44 23.91 9.49 14.19
N ALA A 45 23.54 8.34 13.64
CA ALA A 45 24.45 7.21 13.47
C ALA A 45 25.38 7.39 12.25
N GLY A 46 25.29 8.51 11.52
CA GLY A 46 26.14 8.83 10.37
C GLY A 46 25.64 8.28 9.03
N PHE A 47 24.42 7.75 9.00
CA PHE A 47 23.78 7.31 7.76
C PHE A 47 23.02 8.44 7.09
N GLY A 48 22.84 8.32 5.78
CA GLY A 48 22.08 9.27 4.98
C GLY A 48 21.13 8.57 4.04
N LYS A 49 20.32 9.36 3.33
CA LYS A 49 19.36 8.87 2.34
C LYS A 49 20.06 8.12 1.20
N ALA A 50 19.66 6.88 0.97
CA ALA A 50 20.17 6.05 -0.12
C ALA A 50 19.22 6.02 -1.34
N GLN A 51 17.90 5.99 -1.12
CA GLN A 51 16.87 5.87 -2.17
C GLN A 51 15.52 6.37 -1.66
N ASP A 52 14.66 6.86 -2.56
CA ASP A 52 13.24 7.13 -2.29
C ASP A 52 12.36 5.92 -2.61
N LEU A 53 11.38 5.68 -1.74
CA LEU A 53 10.28 4.75 -1.96
C LEU A 53 8.98 5.55 -2.00
N TYR A 54 8.23 5.42 -3.09
CA TYR A 54 7.00 6.19 -3.29
C TYR A 54 5.78 5.34 -2.99
N ALA A 55 4.89 5.86 -2.15
CA ALA A 55 3.53 5.35 -1.98
C ALA A 55 2.60 6.08 -2.95
N TRP A 56 1.69 5.33 -3.58
CA TRP A 56 0.71 5.88 -4.51
C TRP A 56 -0.69 5.76 -3.91
N ASP A 57 -1.40 6.88 -3.87
CA ASP A 57 -2.83 6.89 -3.54
C ASP A 57 -3.65 6.75 -4.83
N LEU A 58 -4.54 5.76 -4.86
CA LEU A 58 -5.49 5.56 -5.94
C LEU A 58 -6.87 6.05 -5.49
N LEU A 59 -7.15 7.31 -5.80
CA LEU A 59 -8.44 7.93 -5.52
C LEU A 59 -9.52 7.36 -6.44
N THR A 60 -10.29 6.40 -5.95
CA THR A 60 -11.43 5.82 -6.69
C THR A 60 -12.59 6.81 -6.86
N THR A 61 -12.60 7.89 -6.09
CA THR A 61 -13.54 9.01 -6.20
C THR A 61 -13.46 9.74 -7.53
N ILE A 62 -12.32 9.70 -8.23
CA ILE A 62 -12.20 10.29 -9.59
C ILE A 62 -13.10 9.57 -10.62
N PHE A 63 -13.58 8.38 -10.27
CA PHE A 63 -14.52 7.58 -11.07
C PHE A 63 -15.91 7.57 -10.44
N ASP A 64 -16.23 8.52 -9.57
CA ASP A 64 -17.51 8.63 -8.85
C ASP A 64 -17.87 7.36 -8.05
N LEU A 65 -16.87 6.57 -7.66
CA LEU A 65 -17.03 5.26 -7.03
C LEU A 65 -17.86 4.28 -7.89
N ASP A 66 -17.95 4.53 -9.19
CA ASP A 66 -18.68 3.74 -10.18
C ASP A 66 -17.70 2.82 -10.92
N PRO A 67 -17.79 1.48 -10.73
CA PRO A 67 -16.94 0.54 -11.43
C PRO A 67 -17.01 0.64 -12.96
N GLU A 68 -18.14 1.08 -13.53
CA GLU A 68 -18.31 1.22 -14.98
C GLU A 68 -17.46 2.36 -15.57
N ARG A 69 -17.08 3.34 -14.74
CA ARG A 69 -16.22 4.46 -15.11
C ARG A 69 -14.73 4.13 -15.01
N LEU A 70 -14.37 3.00 -14.40
CA LEU A 70 -12.99 2.57 -14.32
C LEU A 70 -12.43 2.24 -15.72
N PRO A 71 -11.11 2.44 -15.95
CA PRO A 71 -10.48 2.02 -17.20
C PRO A 71 -10.74 0.54 -17.47
N ARG A 72 -11.13 0.22 -18.71
CA ARG A 72 -11.51 -1.15 -19.15
C ARG A 72 -10.50 -2.24 -18.77
N LYS A 73 -9.21 -1.89 -18.64
CA LYS A 73 -8.16 -2.81 -18.21
C LYS A 73 -8.42 -3.38 -16.81
N PHE A 74 -8.89 -2.57 -15.86
CA PHE A 74 -9.20 -3.02 -14.50
C PHE A 74 -10.35 -4.04 -14.51
N LEU A 75 -11.44 -3.72 -15.19
CA LEU A 75 -12.60 -4.63 -15.34
C LEU A 75 -12.19 -5.97 -15.98
N ARG A 76 -11.34 -5.92 -17.02
CA ARG A 76 -10.82 -7.13 -17.68
C ARG A 76 -9.97 -8.00 -16.75
N VAL A 77 -9.10 -7.39 -15.95
CA VAL A 77 -8.25 -8.11 -14.99
C VAL A 77 -9.10 -8.73 -13.88
N ALA A 78 -10.08 -7.99 -13.34
CA ALA A 78 -11.00 -8.49 -12.33
C ALA A 78 -11.81 -9.70 -12.83
N GLU A 79 -12.36 -9.63 -14.04
CA GLU A 79 -13.08 -10.75 -14.67
C GLU A 79 -12.20 -11.99 -14.87
N GLN A 80 -10.95 -11.81 -15.30
CA GLN A 80 -10.00 -12.91 -15.46
C GLN A 80 -9.63 -13.55 -14.12
N ALA A 81 -9.36 -12.74 -13.09
CA ALA A 81 -9.11 -13.24 -11.74
C ALA A 81 -10.30 -14.06 -11.22
N ARG A 82 -11.53 -13.57 -11.44
CA ARG A 82 -12.76 -14.27 -11.04
C ARG A 82 -12.91 -15.63 -11.71
N LYS A 83 -12.66 -15.70 -13.02
CA LYS A 83 -12.79 -16.94 -13.81
C LYS A 83 -11.71 -17.97 -13.44
N ARG A 84 -10.47 -17.52 -13.28
CA ARG A 84 -9.34 -18.39 -13.01
C ARG A 84 -9.45 -19.10 -11.66
N GLU A 85 -9.84 -18.35 -10.63
CA GLU A 85 -9.85 -18.84 -9.25
C GLU A 85 -11.27 -19.23 -8.77
N GLY A 86 -12.28 -19.16 -9.65
CA GLY A 86 -13.67 -19.46 -9.29
C GLY A 86 -14.23 -18.57 -8.19
N LEU A 87 -13.76 -17.32 -8.09
CA LEU A 87 -14.10 -16.42 -6.98
C LEU A 87 -15.57 -16.04 -7.01
N VAL A 88 -16.24 -16.18 -5.87
CA VAL A 88 -17.61 -15.72 -5.64
C VAL A 88 -17.59 -14.64 -4.59
N ILE A 89 -17.82 -13.39 -5.00
CA ILE A 89 -18.02 -12.28 -4.07
C ILE A 89 -19.47 -12.34 -3.60
N ARG A 90 -19.67 -12.52 -2.30
CA ARG A 90 -21.00 -12.48 -1.68
C ARG A 90 -21.14 -11.19 -0.90
N THR A 91 -22.19 -10.44 -1.17
CA THR A 91 -22.56 -9.30 -0.32
C THR A 91 -23.16 -9.81 0.98
N ILE A 92 -22.88 -9.11 2.08
CA ILE A 92 -23.50 -9.40 3.37
C ILE A 92 -25.03 -9.23 3.25
N ASP A 93 -25.79 -10.20 3.76
CA ASP A 93 -27.23 -10.06 3.89
C ASP A 93 -27.53 -9.39 5.24
N MET A 94 -27.76 -8.08 5.21
CA MET A 94 -28.04 -7.30 6.42
C MET A 94 -29.29 -7.77 7.17
N LYS A 95 -30.18 -8.55 6.53
CA LYS A 95 -31.37 -9.11 7.20
C LYS A 95 -31.05 -10.34 8.04
N ARG A 96 -29.92 -10.99 7.78
CA ARG A 96 -29.42 -12.18 8.49
C ARG A 96 -28.05 -11.88 9.12
N PHE A 97 -27.91 -10.69 9.67
CA PHE A 97 -26.63 -10.22 10.23
C PHE A 97 -26.22 -11.00 11.49
N ASP A 98 -27.20 -11.44 12.28
CA ASP A 98 -26.97 -12.14 13.55
C ASP A 98 -26.95 -13.68 13.43
N GLU A 99 -27.14 -14.22 12.22
CA GLU A 99 -27.02 -15.66 11.92
C GLU A 99 -25.61 -16.01 11.44
#